data_AF-A0A7V9H882-F1
#
_entry.id   AF-A0A7V9H882-F1
#
_cell.length_a   1.000
_cell.length_b   1.000
_cell.length_c   1.000
_cell.angle_alpha   90.00
_cell.angle_beta   90.00
_cell.angle_gamma   90.00
#
_symmetry.space_group_name_H-M   'P 1'
#
loop_
_entity.id
_entity.type
_entity.pdbx_description
1 polymer ?
#
loop_
_entity_poly.entity_id
_entity_poly.type
_entity_poly.pdbx_seq_one_letter_code
_entity_poly.pdbx_strand_id
1 'polypeptide(L)'
;MILRLDRIATELPPPSEPDPEGARAVQELLGGKFGEMSTLMNYTMQSFNFRNRSVARPFYDLVANIAAEEFGHIELVAMTINNMLTGASPTDDGKAPSASL
;
A
#
# COMPACT_ATOMS: atom_id res chain seq x y z
N MET A 1 -10.03 5.02 17.02
CA MET A 1 -9.21 3.82 17.31
C MET A 1 -9.12 3.04 16.02
N ILE A 2 -7.94 2.50 15.69
CA ILE A 2 -7.74 1.62 14.53
C ILE A 2 -7.58 0.21 15.07
N LEU A 3 -8.21 -0.77 14.42
CA LEU A 3 -8.05 -2.19 14.68
C LEU A 3 -7.53 -2.85 13.39
N ARG A 4 -6.61 -3.80 13.50
CA ARG A 4 -6.10 -4.56 12.35
C ARG A 4 -6.69 -5.97 12.38
N LEU A 5 -7.18 -6.42 11.22
CA LEU A 5 -7.50 -7.83 10.96
C LEU A 5 -6.32 -8.41 10.19
N ASP A 6 -5.88 -9.62 10.53
CA ASP A 6 -4.76 -10.27 9.83
C ASP A 6 -5.27 -10.97 8.56
N ARG A 7 -5.69 -10.17 7.58
CA ARG A 7 -6.26 -10.61 6.29
C ARG A 7 -6.20 -9.48 5.27
N ILE A 8 -5.64 -9.76 4.09
CA ILE A 8 -5.68 -8.87 2.92
C ILE A 8 -7.10 -8.69 2.36
N ALA A 9 -7.37 -7.53 1.74
CA ALA A 9 -8.72 -7.17 1.28
C ALA A 9 -9.31 -8.14 0.22
N THR A 10 -8.48 -8.72 -0.63
CA THR A 10 -8.82 -9.78 -1.59
C THR A 10 -7.68 -10.77 -1.71
N GLU A 11 -7.97 -12.01 -2.09
CA GLU A 11 -6.95 -13.00 -2.40
C GLU A 11 -6.10 -12.54 -3.60
N LEU A 12 -4.79 -12.74 -3.51
CA LEU A 12 -3.83 -12.57 -4.60
C LEU A 12 -3.49 -13.96 -5.18
N PRO A 13 -3.16 -14.06 -6.48
CA PRO A 13 -2.62 -15.30 -7.03
C PRO A 13 -1.31 -15.70 -6.32
N PRO A 14 -0.96 -16.99 -6.31
CA PRO A 14 0.34 -17.43 -5.79
C PRO A 14 1.48 -16.75 -6.56
N PRO A 15 2.63 -16.49 -5.91
CA PRO A 15 3.80 -15.91 -6.58
C PRO A 15 4.19 -16.66 -7.85
N SER A 16 4.51 -15.90 -8.89
CA SER A 16 5.04 -16.38 -10.18
C SER A 16 6.57 -16.49 -10.14
N GLU A 17 7.20 -16.62 -11.31
CA GLU A 17 8.62 -16.27 -11.45
C GLU A 17 8.86 -14.82 -10.96
N PRO A 18 10.04 -14.51 -10.38
CA PRO A 18 10.29 -13.19 -9.80
C PRO A 18 10.34 -12.10 -10.88
N ASP A 19 9.64 -10.99 -10.65
CA ASP A 19 9.58 -9.82 -11.53
C ASP A 19 9.96 -8.52 -10.78
N PRO A 20 11.26 -8.23 -10.62
CA PRO A 20 11.73 -6.99 -10.00
C PRO A 20 11.37 -5.72 -10.77
N GLU A 21 11.20 -5.79 -12.08
CA GLU A 21 10.90 -4.63 -12.92
C GLU A 21 9.42 -4.26 -12.85
N GLY A 22 8.53 -5.24 -12.89
CA GLY A 22 7.11 -5.03 -12.58
C GLY A 22 6.92 -4.58 -11.13
N ALA A 23 7.63 -5.18 -10.16
CA ALA A 23 7.59 -4.72 -8.77
C ALA A 23 8.01 -3.24 -8.65
N ARG A 24 9.07 -2.82 -9.36
CA ARG A 24 9.52 -1.44 -9.45
C ARG A 24 8.49 -0.50 -10.09
N ALA A 25 7.71 -0.97 -11.06
CA ALA A 25 6.61 -0.19 -11.63
C ALA A 25 5.41 -0.05 -10.66
N VAL A 26 5.05 -1.14 -9.96
CA VAL A 26 3.95 -1.15 -8.98
C VAL A 26 4.24 -0.26 -7.76
N GLN A 27 5.51 0.05 -7.46
CA GLN A 27 5.87 1.03 -6.42
C GLN A 27 5.25 2.42 -6.63
N GLU A 28 4.97 2.86 -7.87
CA GLU A 28 4.26 4.13 -8.11
C GLU A 28 2.82 4.07 -7.60
N LEU A 29 2.18 2.88 -7.60
CA LEU A 29 0.87 2.68 -7.01
C LEU A 29 0.92 2.66 -5.47
N LEU A 30 2.07 2.38 -4.84
CA LEU A 30 2.21 2.42 -3.39
C LEU A 30 2.63 3.81 -2.89
N GLY A 31 3.87 4.20 -3.23
CA GLY A 31 4.54 5.41 -2.71
C GLY A 31 4.61 6.57 -3.71
N GLY A 32 4.09 6.40 -4.91
CA GLY A 32 4.03 7.44 -5.93
C GLY A 32 3.12 8.60 -5.56
N LYS A 33 3.17 9.67 -6.38
CA LYS A 33 2.43 10.92 -6.09
C LYS A 33 0.92 10.72 -6.03
N PHE A 34 0.41 9.73 -6.76
CA PHE A 34 -1.00 9.36 -6.83
C PHE A 34 -1.25 7.93 -6.33
N GLY A 35 -0.28 7.33 -5.62
CA GLY A 35 -0.41 5.99 -5.04
C GLY A 35 -1.19 5.97 -3.71
N GLU A 36 -1.40 4.76 -3.19
CA GLU A 36 -2.28 4.52 -2.04
C GLU A 36 -1.79 5.14 -0.72
N MET A 37 -0.49 5.39 -0.58
CA MET A 37 0.01 6.19 0.56
C MET A 37 -0.50 7.64 0.51
N SER A 38 -0.72 8.19 -0.69
CA SER A 38 -1.28 9.53 -0.87
C SER A 38 -2.79 9.56 -0.63
N THR A 39 -3.55 8.58 -1.09
CA THR A 39 -5.01 8.48 -0.80
C THR A 39 -5.24 8.30 0.70
N LEU A 40 -4.56 7.32 1.32
CA LEU A 40 -4.59 7.03 2.75
C LEU A 40 -4.33 8.27 3.59
N MET A 41 -3.21 8.98 3.35
CA MET A 41 -2.83 10.12 4.19
C MET A 41 -3.74 11.33 3.93
N ASN A 42 -4.21 11.54 2.69
CA ASN A 42 -5.17 12.60 2.41
C ASN A 42 -6.49 12.39 3.16
N TYR A 43 -7.13 11.22 3.02
CA TYR A 43 -8.42 10.96 3.66
C TYR A 43 -8.29 10.83 5.18
N THR A 44 -7.21 10.22 5.68
CA THR A 44 -6.92 10.14 7.13
C THR A 44 -6.82 11.55 7.73
N MET A 45 -5.98 12.42 7.16
CA MET A 45 -5.80 13.78 7.68
C MET A 45 -7.05 14.65 7.50
N GLN A 46 -7.81 14.46 6.41
CA GLN A 46 -9.12 15.12 6.25
C GLN A 46 -10.12 14.66 7.32
N SER A 47 -10.19 13.36 7.64
CA SER A 47 -11.07 12.82 8.68
C SER A 47 -10.71 13.37 10.06
N PHE A 48 -9.42 13.52 10.37
CA PHE A 48 -8.93 14.09 11.63
C PHE A 48 -9.26 15.58 11.72
N ASN A 49 -9.03 16.34 10.64
CA ASN A 49 -9.28 17.77 10.58
C ASN A 49 -10.76 18.13 10.33
N PHE A 50 -11.66 17.14 10.17
CA PHE A 50 -13.06 17.37 9.82
C PHE A 50 -13.81 18.15 10.90
N ARG A 51 -14.38 19.30 10.51
CA ARG A 51 -15.15 20.23 11.37
C ARG A 51 -16.65 19.93 11.30
N ASN A 52 -17.39 20.26 12.37
CA ASN A 52 -18.85 20.11 12.44
C ASN A 52 -19.35 18.68 12.15
N ARG A 53 -18.62 17.66 12.62
CA ARG A 53 -18.88 16.22 12.36
C ARG A 53 -20.31 15.76 12.68
N SER A 54 -20.98 16.40 13.65
CA SER A 54 -22.38 16.11 13.99
C SER A 54 -23.39 16.66 12.98
N VAL A 55 -23.09 17.80 12.34
CA VAL A 55 -23.98 18.48 11.39
C VAL A 55 -23.78 17.93 9.97
N ALA A 56 -22.53 17.78 9.54
CA ALA A 56 -22.16 17.26 8.22
C ALA A 56 -21.82 15.76 8.27
N ARG A 57 -22.52 15.00 9.13
CA ARG A 57 -22.18 13.61 9.45
C ARG A 57 -22.02 12.68 8.24
N PRO A 58 -22.89 12.68 7.21
CA PRO A 58 -22.72 11.78 6.06
C PRO A 58 -21.38 11.97 5.33
N PHE A 59 -20.87 13.20 5.27
CA PHE A 59 -19.58 13.51 4.64
C PHE A 59 -18.39 13.14 5.53
N TYR A 60 -18.52 13.32 6.85
CA TYR A 60 -17.52 12.85 7.81
C TYR A 60 -17.41 11.32 7.79
N ASP A 61 -18.55 10.63 7.88
CA ASP A 61 -18.62 9.17 7.89
C ASP A 61 -18.07 8.61 6.56
N LEU A 62 -18.36 9.24 5.40
CA LEU A 62 -17.78 8.89 4.10
C LEU A 62 -16.25 9.00 4.08
N VAL A 63 -15.69 10.17 4.43
CA VAL A 63 -14.23 10.41 4.38
C VAL A 63 -13.49 9.52 5.39
N ALA A 64 -14.06 9.33 6.59
CA ALA A 64 -13.49 8.46 7.61
C ALA A 64 -13.56 6.96 7.23
N ASN A 65 -14.59 6.54 6.49
CA ASN A 65 -14.71 5.17 6.00
C ASN A 65 -13.73 4.87 4.86
N ILE A 66 -13.62 5.78 3.87
CA ILE A 66 -12.61 5.64 2.80
C ILE A 66 -11.20 5.63 3.41
N ALA A 67 -10.89 6.53 4.34
CA ALA A 67 -9.61 6.52 5.05
C ALA A 67 -9.29 5.18 5.75
N ALA A 68 -10.31 4.43 6.19
CA ALA A 68 -10.13 3.09 6.76
C ALA A 68 -9.91 2.01 5.69
N GLU A 69 -10.51 2.15 4.52
CA GLU A 69 -10.33 1.27 3.35
C GLU A 69 -8.92 1.37 2.77
N GLU A 70 -8.36 2.57 2.66
CA GLU A 70 -7.00 2.78 2.12
C GLU A 70 -5.89 2.09 2.94
N PHE A 71 -6.11 1.79 4.22
CA PHE A 71 -5.18 0.96 5.01
C PHE A 71 -5.07 -0.46 4.43
N GLY A 72 -6.16 -1.00 3.90
CA GLY A 72 -6.18 -2.29 3.20
C GLY A 72 -5.54 -2.20 1.81
N HIS A 73 -5.67 -1.05 1.12
CA HIS A 73 -5.03 -0.85 -0.17
C HIS A 73 -3.51 -0.79 -0.07
N ILE A 74 -2.94 -0.05 0.88
CA ILE A 74 -1.47 -0.04 1.08
C ILE A 74 -0.94 -1.43 1.46
N GLU A 75 -1.69 -2.23 2.23
CA GLU A 75 -1.32 -3.60 2.58
C GLU A 75 -1.38 -4.53 1.36
N LEU A 76 -2.43 -4.40 0.53
CA LEU A 76 -2.61 -5.19 -0.69
C LEU A 76 -1.55 -4.89 -1.76
N VAL A 77 -1.23 -3.62 -1.99
CA VAL A 77 -0.19 -3.22 -2.97
C VAL A 77 1.20 -3.61 -2.47
N ALA A 78 1.50 -3.43 -1.17
CA ALA A 78 2.74 -3.91 -0.58
C ALA A 78 2.88 -5.44 -0.68
N MET A 79 1.81 -6.19 -0.42
CA MET A 79 1.79 -7.65 -0.59
C MET A 79 1.98 -8.06 -2.07
N THR A 80 1.40 -7.29 -3.00
CA THR A 80 1.60 -7.52 -4.45
C THR A 80 3.07 -7.36 -4.84
N ILE A 81 3.73 -6.27 -4.39
CA ILE A 81 5.18 -6.04 -4.61
C ILE A 81 6.01 -7.17 -4.01
N ASN A 82 5.69 -7.61 -2.78
CA ASN A 82 6.38 -8.71 -2.12
C ASN A 82 6.21 -10.06 -2.85
N ASN A 83 5.01 -10.35 -3.37
CA ASN A 83 4.76 -11.53 -4.20
C ASN A 83 5.60 -11.49 -5.48
N MET A 84 5.69 -10.35 -6.16
CA MET A 84 6.52 -10.18 -7.38
C MET A 84 8.03 -10.33 -7.10
N LEU A 85 8.48 -9.98 -5.88
CA LEU A 85 9.88 -10.15 -5.46
C LEU A 85 10.18 -11.52 -4.82
N THR A 86 9.18 -12.40 -4.68
CA THR A 86 9.37 -13.71 -4.04
C THR A 86 10.29 -14.59 -4.88
N GLY A 87 11.43 -15.01 -4.30
CA GLY A 87 12.44 -15.79 -5.01
C GLY A 87 13.40 -14.96 -5.86
N ALA A 88 13.30 -13.62 -5.88
CA ALA A 88 14.30 -12.77 -6.51
C ALA A 88 15.63 -12.89 -5.75
N SER A 89 16.71 -13.25 -6.45
CA SER A 89 18.06 -13.06 -5.94
C SER A 89 18.36 -11.56 -5.83
N PRO A 90 19.10 -11.09 -4.81
CA PRO A 90 19.60 -9.73 -4.80
C PRO A 90 20.47 -9.51 -6.05
N THR A 91 20.02 -8.66 -6.96
CA THR A 91 20.83 -8.21 -8.11
C THR A 91 21.86 -7.19 -7.65
N ASP A 92 22.84 -7.72 -6.95
CA ASP A 92 24.24 -7.29 -6.92
C ASP A 92 24.59 -5.93 -6.25
N ASP A 93 23.72 -4.91 -6.29
CA ASP A 93 23.65 -3.65 -5.47
C ASP A 93 22.34 -2.87 -5.82
N GLY A 94 21.58 -3.35 -6.81
CA GLY A 94 21.33 -2.49 -7.97
C GLY A 94 22.54 -2.36 -8.92
N LYS A 95 23.62 -3.16 -8.72
CA LYS A 95 24.84 -3.28 -9.55
C LYS A 95 25.95 -4.26 -9.04
N ALA A 96 26.48 -5.13 -9.91
CA ALA A 96 27.77 -5.86 -9.85
C ALA A 96 28.30 -6.38 -8.46
N PRO A 97 28.35 -7.70 -8.20
CA PRO A 97 28.32 -8.23 -6.84
C PRO A 97 29.70 -8.24 -6.18
N SER A 98 29.75 -8.02 -4.87
CA SER A 98 31.02 -8.03 -4.14
C SER A 98 30.98 -8.64 -2.72
N ALA A 99 30.86 -9.97 -2.68
CA ALA A 99 31.36 -10.77 -1.56
C ALA A 99 32.20 -11.92 -2.12
N SER A 100 33.51 -11.67 -2.19
CA SER A 100 34.54 -12.59 -2.65
C SER A 100 34.56 -13.92 -1.89
N LEU A 101 34.91 -15.00 -2.61
CA LEU A 101 35.49 -16.23 -2.05
C LEU A 101 36.81 -15.93 -1.32
#